data_AF-A0A662VEW8-F1
#
_entry.id   AF-A0A662VEW8-F1
#
_cell.length_a   1.000
_cell.length_b   1.000
_cell.length_c   1.000
_cell.angle_alpha   90.00
_cell.angle_beta   90.00
_cell.angle_gamma   90.00
#
_symmetry.space_group_name_H-M   'P 1'
#
loop_
_entity.id
_entity.type
_entity.pdbx_description
1 polymer ?
#
loop_
_entity_poly.entity_id
_entity_poly.type
_entity_poly.pdbx_seq_one_letter_code
_entity_poly.pdbx_strand_id
1 'polypeptide(L)'
;MPLVKNEELIAERTGARPGEGWGILFSLTPDVSDIADRFGVKVNDNLTLVVVGSIDVSKEGCLCPAIALAKAFLLHTLLRPKDVVVIDSEAGAEVFGRGLAERFDVNLCVAEPTLKSLMIAKKLVRMGRELGIKHNFIVINKVVDTLRTAQLYSRVFTDDRPRYYIVRYSDNIIKLENSGKGLNELPNNDPALQDVRQLINSLRNIFLR
;
A
#
# COMPACT_ATOMS: atom_id res chain seq x y z
N MET A 1 -1.87 15.66 10.05
CA MET A 1 -1.24 16.30 8.87
C MET A 1 -0.29 15.29 8.23
N PRO A 2 -0.29 15.11 6.90
CA PRO A 2 0.64 14.18 6.24
C PRO A 2 2.11 14.54 6.45
N LEU A 3 3.00 13.55 6.59
CA LEU A 3 4.43 13.75 6.86
C LEU A 3 5.09 14.65 5.79
N VAL A 4 4.82 14.39 4.51
CA VAL A 4 5.43 15.14 3.39
C VAL A 4 4.89 16.56 3.24
N LYS A 5 3.84 16.92 4.00
CA LYS A 5 3.29 18.28 4.06
C LYS A 5 3.72 19.03 5.33
N ASN A 6 4.49 18.40 6.21
CA ASN A 6 5.01 19.00 7.43
C ASN A 6 6.38 19.63 7.20
N GLU A 7 6.41 20.90 6.76
CA GLU A 7 7.65 21.61 6.43
C GLU A 7 8.61 21.76 7.61
N GLU A 8 8.08 21.91 8.83
CA GLU A 8 8.89 21.99 10.05
C GLU A 8 9.60 20.67 10.34
N LEU A 9 8.88 19.55 10.29
CA LEU A 9 9.47 18.23 10.46
C LEU A 9 10.50 17.94 9.37
N ILE A 10 10.21 18.31 8.12
CA ILE A 10 11.15 18.12 7.02
C ILE A 10 12.44 18.92 7.30
N ALA A 11 12.32 20.21 7.62
CA ALA A 11 13.47 21.05 7.95
C ALA A 11 14.26 20.51 9.15
N GLU A 12 13.58 20.11 10.23
CA GLU A 12 14.17 19.53 11.44
C GLU A 12 15.00 18.29 11.11
N ARG A 13 14.49 17.41 10.24
CA ARG A 13 15.09 16.10 9.98
C ARG A 13 16.10 16.09 8.86
N THR A 14 15.86 16.84 7.79
CA THR A 14 16.71 16.84 6.60
C THR A 14 17.67 18.03 6.55
N GLY A 15 17.46 19.05 7.39
CA GLY A 15 18.24 20.28 7.42
C GLY A 15 17.90 21.26 6.29
N ALA A 16 16.80 21.03 5.56
CA ALA A 16 16.41 21.83 4.41
C ALA A 16 14.88 21.86 4.27
N ARG A 17 14.30 23.01 3.91
CA ARG A 17 12.86 23.10 3.62
C ARG A 17 12.56 22.75 2.17
N PRO A 18 11.39 22.15 1.87
CA PRO A 18 10.91 22.02 0.50
C PRO A 18 10.83 23.40 -0.18
N GLY A 19 11.36 23.52 -1.40
CA GLY A 19 11.29 24.77 -2.18
C GLY A 19 12.41 25.78 -1.92
N GLU A 20 13.28 25.57 -0.93
CA GLU A 20 14.55 26.29 -0.88
C GLU A 20 15.41 25.82 -2.09
N GLY A 21 16.03 26.77 -2.80
CA GLY A 21 16.50 26.64 -4.19
C GLY A 21 17.41 25.44 -4.56
N TRP A 22 17.69 25.33 -5.86
CA TRP A 22 18.55 24.29 -6.43
C TRP A 22 19.97 24.31 -5.81
N GLY A 23 20.45 23.16 -5.33
CA GLY A 23 21.83 23.00 -4.82
C GLY A 23 21.99 22.97 -3.30
N ILE A 24 20.90 22.93 -2.53
CA ILE A 24 20.96 22.77 -1.07
C ILE A 24 21.39 21.36 -0.68
N LEU A 25 22.32 21.27 0.28
CA LEU A 25 22.65 20.03 0.97
C LEU A 25 21.52 19.66 1.94
N PHE A 26 21.04 18.43 1.84
CA PHE A 26 20.06 17.87 2.76
C PHE A 26 20.43 16.42 3.09
N SER A 27 19.98 15.94 4.26
CA SER A 27 20.21 14.55 4.66
C SER A 27 19.35 13.58 3.85
N LEU A 28 19.99 12.56 3.26
CA LEU A 28 19.32 11.42 2.64
C LEU A 28 19.00 10.29 3.63
N THR A 29 19.52 10.41 4.85
CA THR A 29 19.32 9.43 5.94
C THR A 29 18.91 10.16 7.22
N PRO A 30 17.81 10.93 7.20
CA PRO A 30 17.31 11.56 8.41
C PRO A 30 16.97 10.52 9.47
N ASP A 31 17.12 10.88 10.75
CA ASP A 31 16.57 10.07 11.83
C ASP A 31 15.03 10.12 11.80
N VAL A 32 14.43 8.95 11.75
CA VAL A 32 12.98 8.73 11.60
C VAL A 32 12.44 7.80 12.68
N SER A 33 13.26 7.50 13.69
CA SER A 33 12.99 6.45 14.68
C SER A 33 11.73 6.71 15.52
N ASP A 34 11.41 7.98 15.78
CA ASP A 34 10.30 8.45 16.60
C ASP A 34 9.04 8.86 15.80
N ILE A 35 9.10 8.85 14.46
CA ILE A 35 8.02 9.41 13.63
C ILE A 35 6.71 8.66 13.82
N ALA A 36 6.76 7.32 13.88
CA ALA A 36 5.58 6.50 14.09
C ALA A 36 4.91 6.79 15.45
N ASP A 37 5.70 7.07 16.49
CA ASP A 37 5.18 7.32 17.83
C ASP A 37 4.63 8.74 17.98
N ARG A 38 5.27 9.74 17.34
CA ARG A 38 4.88 11.16 17.43
C ARG A 38 3.74 11.54 16.48
N PHE A 39 3.76 11.00 15.27
CA PHE A 39 2.84 11.39 14.19
C PHE A 39 1.85 10.29 13.82
N GLY A 40 1.98 9.10 14.41
CA GLY A 40 1.03 8.02 14.25
C GLY A 40 -0.26 8.26 15.02
N VAL A 41 -1.38 7.99 14.37
CA VAL A 41 -2.69 7.94 15.00
C VAL A 41 -2.89 6.52 15.51
N LYS A 42 -2.85 6.34 16.84
CA LYS A 42 -3.12 5.05 17.47
C LYS A 42 -4.62 4.74 17.36
N VAL A 43 -4.97 3.76 16.53
CA VAL A 43 -6.36 3.31 16.33
C VAL A 43 -6.77 2.37 17.46
N ASN A 44 -5.87 1.46 17.85
CA ASN A 44 -5.98 0.61 19.04
C ASN A 44 -4.58 0.15 19.47
N ASP A 45 -4.48 -0.77 20.43
CA ASP A 45 -3.19 -1.24 20.96
C ASP A 45 -2.26 -1.91 19.94
N ASN A 46 -2.81 -2.43 18.84
CA ASN A 46 -2.06 -3.18 17.83
C ASN A 46 -2.11 -2.52 16.44
N LEU A 47 -2.63 -1.30 16.33
CA LEU A 47 -2.78 -0.61 15.04
C LEU A 47 -2.47 0.88 15.17
N THR A 48 -1.41 1.30 14.48
CA THR A 48 -1.02 2.71 14.33
C THR A 48 -1.10 3.09 12.87
N LEU A 49 -1.84 4.16 12.56
CA LEU A 49 -1.93 4.72 11.22
C LEU A 49 -0.97 5.90 11.08
N VAL A 50 -0.10 5.86 10.09
CA VAL A 50 0.76 6.99 9.73
C VAL A 50 0.41 7.43 8.30
N VAL A 51 0.08 8.71 8.15
CA VAL A 51 -0.22 9.30 6.83
C VAL A 51 1.03 9.93 6.27
N VAL A 52 1.66 9.27 5.29
CA VAL A 52 2.84 9.82 4.59
C VAL A 52 2.43 11.02 3.72
N GLY A 53 1.38 10.85 2.91
CA GLY A 53 0.85 11.87 1.99
C GLY A 53 1.38 11.73 0.55
N SER A 54 0.66 12.34 -0.39
CA SER A 54 1.10 12.47 -1.78
C SER A 54 2.12 13.60 -1.92
N ILE A 55 3.07 13.40 -2.82
CA ILE A 55 4.03 14.42 -3.22
C ILE A 55 3.47 15.04 -4.50
N ASP A 56 2.77 16.15 -4.33
CA ASP A 56 2.13 16.85 -5.45
C ASP A 56 3.23 17.54 -6.28
N VAL A 57 3.53 17.00 -7.47
CA VAL A 57 4.60 17.45 -8.38
C VAL A 57 4.34 18.88 -8.93
N SER A 58 3.14 19.42 -8.71
CA SER A 58 2.70 20.74 -9.17
C SER A 58 3.21 21.92 -8.34
N LYS A 59 3.92 21.69 -7.22
CA LYS A 59 4.59 22.76 -6.48
C LYS A 59 5.97 23.05 -7.09
N GLU A 60 6.21 24.31 -7.46
CA GLU A 60 7.53 24.80 -7.84
C GLU A 60 8.50 24.65 -6.65
N GLY A 61 9.58 23.85 -6.82
CA GLY A 61 10.59 23.62 -5.78
C GLY A 61 11.17 22.20 -5.76
N CYS A 62 12.37 22.01 -5.20
CA CYS A 62 12.94 20.66 -4.98
C CYS A 62 12.17 19.99 -3.83
N LEU A 63 11.32 19.00 -4.15
CA LEU A 63 10.64 18.14 -3.17
C LEU A 63 11.55 17.04 -2.60
N CYS A 64 12.84 17.12 -2.94
CA CYS A 64 13.90 16.19 -2.64
C CYS A 64 14.03 15.90 -1.12
N PRO A 65 13.93 16.90 -0.22
CA PRO A 65 13.95 16.65 1.22
C PRO A 65 12.73 15.87 1.73
N ALA A 66 11.52 16.19 1.23
CA ALA A 66 10.30 15.49 1.60
C ALA A 66 10.33 14.02 1.14
N ILE A 67 10.82 13.77 -0.07
CA ILE A 67 11.02 12.42 -0.62
C ILE A 67 12.03 11.64 0.23
N ALA A 68 13.13 12.26 0.64
CA ALA A 68 14.15 11.62 1.46
C ALA A 68 13.60 11.22 2.84
N LEU A 69 12.84 12.11 3.49
CA LEU A 69 12.18 11.81 4.75
C LEU A 69 11.21 10.63 4.62
N ALA A 70 10.31 10.66 3.62
CA ALA A 70 9.34 9.60 3.39
C ALA A 70 10.04 8.25 3.10
N LYS A 71 11.08 8.24 2.26
CA LYS A 71 11.85 7.03 1.95
C LYS A 71 12.55 6.47 3.18
N ALA A 72 13.22 7.31 3.96
CA ALA A 72 13.91 6.89 5.18
C ALA A 72 12.90 6.32 6.19
N PHE A 73 11.76 6.98 6.38
CA PHE A 73 10.70 6.51 7.27
C PHE A 73 10.15 5.14 6.86
N LEU A 74 9.82 4.96 5.57
CA LEU A 74 9.30 3.69 5.07
C LEU A 74 10.34 2.57 5.21
N LEU A 75 11.60 2.82 4.84
CA LEU A 75 12.69 1.85 5.02
C LEU A 75 12.87 1.47 6.48
N HIS A 76 12.91 2.45 7.38
CA HIS A 76 13.02 2.21 8.82
C HIS A 76 11.88 1.33 9.35
N THR A 77 10.66 1.60 8.90
CA THR A 77 9.46 0.87 9.34
C THR A 77 9.48 -0.58 8.84
N LEU A 78 9.90 -0.81 7.60
CA LEU A 78 10.00 -2.17 7.02
C LEU A 78 11.11 -3.03 7.63
N LEU A 79 12.12 -2.42 8.26
CA LEU A 79 13.22 -3.14 8.89
C LEU A 79 12.93 -3.57 10.34
N ARG A 80 11.79 -3.17 10.91
CA ARG A 80 11.40 -3.54 12.29
C ARG A 80 10.93 -5.00 12.32
N PRO A 81 11.63 -5.92 13.01
CA PRO A 81 11.37 -7.36 12.92
C PRO A 81 10.11 -7.85 13.67
N LYS A 82 9.28 -6.96 14.22
CA LYS A 82 8.15 -7.32 15.10
C LYS A 82 6.78 -6.83 14.62
N ASP A 83 6.75 -6.02 13.56
CA ASP A 83 5.54 -5.33 13.12
C ASP A 83 5.10 -5.82 11.75
N VAL A 84 3.79 -5.94 11.52
CA VAL A 84 3.23 -6.11 10.18
C VAL A 84 2.95 -4.72 9.61
N VAL A 85 3.62 -4.38 8.52
CA VAL A 85 3.50 -3.07 7.87
C VAL A 85 2.62 -3.22 6.63
N VAL A 86 1.47 -2.53 6.61
CA VAL A 86 0.59 -2.44 5.44
C VAL A 86 0.75 -1.06 4.83
N ILE A 87 1.17 -1.02 3.57
CA ILE A 87 1.31 0.21 2.80
C ILE A 87 0.16 0.25 1.80
N ASP A 88 -0.75 1.20 1.99
CA ASP A 88 -1.79 1.53 1.02
C ASP A 88 -1.24 2.56 0.02
N SER A 89 -1.39 2.26 -1.27
CA SER A 89 -0.81 3.04 -2.36
C SER A 89 -1.68 2.95 -3.59
N GLU A 90 -1.67 4.02 -4.37
CA GLU A 90 -2.22 4.03 -5.72
C GLU A 90 -1.48 3.03 -6.64
N ALA A 91 -2.13 2.74 -7.77
CA ALA A 91 -1.67 1.84 -8.82
C ALA A 91 -0.45 2.43 -9.58
N GLY A 92 0.72 2.40 -8.95
CA GLY A 92 1.97 2.93 -9.51
C GLY A 92 3.17 2.45 -8.71
N ALA A 93 4.17 1.89 -9.39
CA ALA A 93 5.41 1.44 -8.73
C ALA A 93 6.42 2.58 -8.58
N GLU A 94 6.19 3.70 -9.27
CA GLU A 94 6.98 4.94 -9.24
C GLU A 94 7.07 5.57 -7.84
N VAL A 95 6.11 5.30 -6.96
CA VAL A 95 6.12 5.79 -5.58
C VAL A 95 7.23 5.11 -4.76
N PHE A 96 7.61 3.89 -5.14
CA PHE A 96 8.53 3.04 -4.38
C PHE A 96 9.63 2.51 -5.31
N GLY A 97 10.62 3.38 -5.56
CA GLY A 97 11.80 3.01 -6.33
C GLY A 97 12.46 1.71 -5.83
N ARG A 98 13.25 1.09 -6.71
CA ARG A 98 13.87 -0.25 -6.55
C ARG A 98 14.28 -0.62 -5.10
N GLY A 99 14.95 0.27 -4.38
CA GLY A 99 15.42 -0.01 -3.01
C GLY A 99 14.34 -0.21 -1.93
N LEU A 100 13.12 0.29 -2.12
CA LEU A 100 12.02 0.05 -1.17
C LEU A 100 11.24 -1.22 -1.51
N ALA A 101 10.92 -1.40 -2.79
CA ALA A 101 10.14 -2.54 -3.26
C ALA A 101 10.84 -3.88 -2.97
N GLU A 102 12.17 -3.94 -3.03
CA GLU A 102 12.96 -5.13 -2.67
C GLU A 102 12.81 -5.56 -1.18
N ARG A 103 12.22 -4.71 -0.33
CA ARG A 103 11.92 -5.01 1.08
C ARG A 103 10.51 -5.53 1.30
N PHE A 104 9.64 -5.51 0.29
CA PHE A 104 8.29 -6.05 0.43
C PHE A 104 8.29 -7.57 0.28
N ASP A 105 7.70 -8.26 1.27
CA ASP A 105 7.46 -9.69 1.18
C ASP A 105 6.34 -10.00 0.19
N VAL A 106 5.28 -9.18 0.23
CA VAL A 106 4.03 -9.40 -0.51
C VAL A 106 3.55 -8.12 -1.18
N ASN A 107 3.18 -8.23 -2.46
CA ASN A 107 2.39 -7.25 -3.20
C ASN A 107 0.97 -7.80 -3.44
N LEU A 108 -0.05 -7.10 -2.92
CA LEU A 108 -1.46 -7.40 -3.14
C LEU A 108 -2.05 -6.42 -4.15
N CYS A 109 -2.07 -6.81 -5.43
CA CYS A 109 -2.65 -5.97 -6.47
C CYS A 109 -4.17 -6.14 -6.50
N VAL A 110 -4.90 -5.13 -6.04
CA VAL A 110 -6.37 -5.12 -6.04
C VAL A 110 -6.90 -4.72 -7.42
N ALA A 111 -7.86 -5.49 -7.95
CA ALA A 111 -8.49 -5.27 -9.24
C ALA A 111 -9.99 -5.53 -9.17
N GLU A 112 -10.77 -4.96 -10.09
CA GLU A 112 -12.19 -5.30 -10.29
C GLU A 112 -12.32 -6.40 -11.37
N PRO A 113 -13.45 -7.14 -11.46
CA PRO A 113 -13.68 -8.22 -12.43
C PRO A 113 -13.96 -7.68 -13.85
N THR A 114 -13.11 -6.79 -14.33
CA THR A 114 -13.19 -6.18 -15.65
C THR A 114 -11.89 -6.39 -16.43
N LEU A 115 -12.00 -6.47 -17.75
CA LEU A 115 -10.83 -6.69 -18.62
C LEU A 115 -9.78 -5.59 -18.42
N LYS A 116 -10.21 -4.33 -18.33
CA LYS A 116 -9.31 -3.17 -18.15
C LYS A 116 -8.56 -3.26 -16.81
N SER A 117 -9.27 -3.54 -15.71
CA SER A 117 -8.66 -3.62 -14.38
C SER A 117 -7.68 -4.79 -14.28
N LEU A 118 -8.03 -5.96 -14.81
CA LEU A 118 -7.14 -7.13 -14.82
C LEU A 118 -5.90 -6.93 -15.72
N MET A 119 -6.01 -6.22 -16.83
CA MET A 119 -4.86 -5.87 -17.68
C MET A 119 -3.88 -4.93 -16.96
N ILE A 120 -4.39 -3.96 -16.20
CA ILE A 120 -3.56 -3.09 -15.36
C ILE A 120 -2.90 -3.91 -14.25
N ALA A 121 -3.65 -4.78 -13.57
CA ALA A 121 -3.12 -5.66 -12.55
C ALA A 121 -2.00 -6.57 -13.08
N LYS A 122 -2.15 -7.09 -14.31
CA LYS A 122 -1.10 -7.86 -14.99
C LYS A 122 0.19 -7.04 -15.15
N LYS A 123 0.10 -5.76 -15.53
CA LYS A 123 1.25 -4.85 -15.62
C LYS A 123 1.89 -4.62 -14.24
N LEU A 124 1.09 -4.35 -13.21
CA LEU A 124 1.58 -4.08 -11.85
C LEU A 124 2.25 -5.29 -11.20
N VAL A 125 1.67 -6.49 -11.37
CA VAL A 125 2.30 -7.74 -10.90
C VAL A 125 3.65 -7.97 -11.57
N ARG A 126 3.74 -7.73 -12.90
CA ARG A 126 5.01 -7.82 -13.61
C ARG A 126 6.03 -6.81 -13.08
N MET A 127 5.62 -5.55 -12.89
CA MET A 127 6.49 -4.51 -12.32
C MET A 127 6.97 -4.87 -10.91
N GLY A 128 6.08 -5.38 -10.05
CA GLY A 128 6.45 -5.83 -8.70
C GLY A 128 7.54 -6.91 -8.70
N ARG A 129 7.49 -7.85 -9.66
CA ARG A 129 8.54 -8.86 -9.83
C ARG A 129 9.85 -8.28 -10.36
N GLU A 130 9.79 -7.37 -11.33
CA GLU A 130 10.97 -6.68 -11.87
C GLU A 130 11.69 -5.83 -10.79
N LEU A 131 10.94 -5.39 -9.78
CA LEU A 131 11.41 -4.70 -8.58
C LEU A 131 11.83 -5.63 -7.43
N GLY A 132 11.78 -6.95 -7.62
CA GLY A 132 12.30 -7.93 -6.65
C GLY A 132 11.31 -8.39 -5.57
N ILE A 133 10.02 -8.02 -5.65
CA ILE A 133 9.01 -8.50 -4.70
C ILE A 133 8.78 -9.99 -4.92
N LYS A 134 8.97 -10.80 -3.85
CA LYS A 134 8.92 -12.27 -3.94
C LYS A 134 7.52 -12.80 -4.21
N HIS A 135 6.52 -12.29 -3.50
CA HIS A 135 5.15 -12.77 -3.60
C HIS A 135 4.24 -11.70 -4.19
N ASN A 136 3.73 -11.93 -5.40
CA ASN A 136 2.78 -11.02 -6.05
C ASN A 136 1.45 -11.74 -6.25
N PHE A 137 0.40 -11.21 -5.64
CA PHE A 137 -0.96 -11.76 -5.70
C PHE A 137 -1.92 -10.75 -6.31
N ILE A 138 -3.02 -11.27 -6.86
CA ILE A 138 -4.13 -10.46 -7.34
C ILE A 138 -5.33 -10.65 -6.43
N VAL A 139 -5.96 -9.57 -6.01
CA VAL A 139 -7.23 -9.59 -5.29
C VAL A 139 -8.30 -9.03 -6.21
N ILE A 140 -9.16 -9.90 -6.75
CA ILE A 140 -10.27 -9.49 -7.60
C ILE A 140 -11.46 -9.16 -6.70
N ASN A 141 -11.67 -7.88 -6.47
CA ASN A 141 -12.66 -7.33 -5.55
C ASN A 141 -14.00 -7.01 -6.25
N LYS A 142 -15.07 -6.88 -5.46
CA LYS A 142 -16.44 -6.57 -5.93
C LYS A 142 -17.00 -7.61 -6.90
N VAL A 143 -16.67 -8.89 -6.70
CA VAL A 143 -17.11 -9.97 -7.59
C VAL A 143 -18.55 -10.37 -7.32
N VAL A 144 -19.41 -10.28 -8.34
CA VAL A 144 -20.79 -10.79 -8.29
C VAL A 144 -20.88 -12.21 -8.85
N ASP A 145 -20.20 -12.48 -9.96
CA ASP A 145 -20.18 -13.78 -10.64
C ASP A 145 -18.75 -14.36 -10.61
N THR A 146 -18.53 -15.35 -9.74
CA THR A 146 -17.23 -15.97 -9.51
C THR A 146 -16.76 -16.81 -10.70
N LEU A 147 -17.68 -17.50 -11.40
CA LEU A 147 -17.37 -18.34 -12.55
C LEU A 147 -16.92 -17.48 -13.73
N ARG A 148 -17.69 -16.43 -14.05
CA ARG A 148 -17.34 -15.49 -15.11
C ARG A 148 -16.03 -14.76 -14.81
N THR A 149 -15.80 -14.41 -13.54
CA THR A 149 -14.54 -13.80 -13.10
C THR A 149 -13.35 -14.73 -13.33
N ALA A 150 -13.47 -16.02 -12.96
CA ALA A 150 -12.43 -17.01 -13.19
C ALA A 150 -12.14 -17.21 -14.69
N GLN A 151 -13.19 -17.27 -15.53
CA GLN A 151 -13.04 -17.34 -16.99
C GLN A 151 -12.32 -16.12 -17.57
N LEU A 152 -12.67 -14.91 -17.09
CA LEU A 152 -12.01 -13.68 -17.52
C LEU A 152 -10.54 -13.65 -17.08
N TYR A 153 -10.25 -14.07 -15.84
CA TYR A 153 -8.90 -14.22 -15.34
C TYR A 153 -8.06 -15.13 -16.26
N SER A 154 -8.56 -16.33 -16.59
CA SER A 154 -7.85 -17.26 -17.47
C SER A 154 -7.59 -16.71 -18.87
N ARG A 155 -8.46 -15.82 -19.39
CA ARG A 155 -8.24 -15.15 -20.69
C ARG A 155 -7.16 -14.07 -20.63
N VAL A 156 -7.03 -13.36 -19.51
CA VAL A 156 -6.04 -12.27 -19.35
C VAL A 156 -4.66 -12.83 -18.99
N PHE A 157 -4.62 -13.87 -18.15
CA PHE A 157 -3.41 -14.48 -17.60
C PHE A 157 -3.13 -15.82 -18.29
N THR A 158 -2.60 -15.75 -19.51
CA THR A 158 -2.29 -16.92 -20.35
C THR A 158 -0.98 -17.59 -19.95
N ASP A 159 0.11 -16.82 -19.92
CA ASP A 159 1.49 -17.31 -19.80
C ASP A 159 1.99 -17.26 -18.36
N ASP A 160 1.66 -16.18 -17.67
CA ASP A 160 2.00 -15.93 -16.28
C ASP A 160 0.72 -15.84 -15.47
N ARG A 161 0.56 -16.76 -14.51
CA ARG A 161 -0.64 -16.92 -13.69
C ARG A 161 -0.27 -16.69 -12.22
N PRO A 162 -0.15 -15.41 -11.78
CA PRO A 162 -0.05 -15.14 -10.35
C PRO A 162 -1.22 -15.78 -9.61
N ARG A 163 -1.03 -16.13 -8.35
CA ARG A 163 -2.15 -16.61 -7.54
C ARG A 163 -3.13 -15.44 -7.33
N TYR A 164 -4.41 -15.70 -7.53
CA TYR A 164 -5.47 -14.72 -7.32
C TYR A 164 -6.43 -15.17 -6.22
N TYR A 165 -7.11 -14.18 -5.64
CA TYR A 165 -8.16 -14.35 -4.64
C TYR A 165 -9.37 -13.55 -5.07
N ILE A 166 -10.56 -14.08 -4.83
CA ILE A 166 -11.82 -13.38 -5.12
C ILE A 166 -12.34 -12.81 -3.81
N VAL A 167 -12.72 -11.53 -3.83
CA VAL A 167 -13.53 -10.90 -2.78
C VAL A 167 -14.88 -10.55 -3.40
N ARG A 168 -15.91 -11.24 -2.93
CA ARG A 168 -17.28 -11.06 -3.42
C ARG A 168 -17.80 -9.66 -3.08
N TYR A 169 -18.68 -9.17 -3.95
CA TYR A 169 -19.42 -7.94 -3.70
C TYR A 169 -20.26 -8.07 -2.42
N SER A 170 -20.23 -7.04 -1.59
CA SER A 170 -21.09 -6.92 -0.41
C SER A 170 -21.79 -5.57 -0.41
N ASP A 171 -23.12 -5.62 -0.37
CA ASP A 171 -23.96 -4.45 -0.18
C ASP A 171 -23.84 -3.86 1.24
N ASN A 172 -23.44 -4.67 2.22
CA ASN A 172 -23.25 -4.21 3.60
C ASN A 172 -22.07 -3.24 3.69
N ILE A 173 -21.01 -3.44 2.88
CA ILE A 173 -19.88 -2.51 2.83
C ILE A 173 -20.34 -1.11 2.41
N ILE A 174 -21.16 -1.02 1.36
CA ILE A 174 -21.69 0.25 0.85
C ILE A 174 -22.60 0.92 1.89
N LYS A 175 -23.46 0.13 2.56
CA LYS A 175 -24.33 0.63 3.64
C LYS A 175 -23.54 1.22 4.81
N LEU A 176 -22.46 0.54 5.22
CA LEU A 176 -21.59 1.02 6.29
C LEU A 176 -20.86 2.31 5.88
N GLU A 177 -20.29 2.34 4.68
CA GLU A 177 -19.61 3.52 4.14
C GLU A 177 -20.55 4.74 4.09
N ASN A 178 -21.76 4.58 3.54
CA ASN A 178 -22.76 5.64 3.46
C ASN A 178 -23.30 6.11 4.83
N SER A 179 -23.10 5.32 5.89
CA SER A 179 -23.48 5.68 7.26
C SER A 179 -22.29 6.14 8.12
N GLY A 180 -21.10 6.27 7.53
CA GLY A 180 -19.88 6.69 8.24
C GLY A 180 -19.36 5.65 9.25
N LYS A 181 -19.79 4.39 9.12
CA LYS A 181 -19.42 3.29 10.00
C LYS A 181 -18.22 2.52 9.47
N GLY A 182 -17.43 1.97 10.38
CA GLY A 182 -16.26 1.17 10.02
C GLY A 182 -16.61 -0.26 9.61
N LEU A 183 -15.70 -0.91 8.88
CA LEU A 183 -15.84 -2.30 8.45
C LEU A 183 -15.87 -3.30 9.63
N ASN A 184 -15.51 -2.87 10.84
CA ASN A 184 -15.65 -3.64 12.07
C ASN A 184 -17.11 -3.97 12.42
N GLU A 185 -18.09 -3.27 11.82
CA GLU A 185 -19.51 -3.55 11.98
C GLU A 185 -20.07 -4.53 10.93
N LEU A 186 -19.22 -5.09 10.05
CA LEU A 186 -19.68 -6.08 9.08
C LEU A 186 -20.21 -7.35 9.76
N PRO A 187 -21.35 -7.91 9.28
CA PRO A 187 -21.83 -9.20 9.76
C PRO A 187 -20.77 -10.30 9.58
N ASN A 188 -20.63 -11.19 10.57
CA ASN A 188 -19.62 -12.26 10.51
C ASN A 188 -19.79 -13.23 9.33
N ASN A 189 -21.02 -13.33 8.80
CA ASN A 189 -21.37 -14.13 7.63
C ASN A 189 -21.32 -13.34 6.31
N ASP A 190 -20.86 -12.09 6.33
CA ASP A 190 -20.71 -11.29 5.13
C ASP A 190 -19.73 -11.96 4.15
N PRO A 191 -20.10 -12.12 2.86
CA PRO A 191 -19.28 -12.85 1.91
C PRO A 191 -17.91 -12.21 1.69
N ALA A 192 -17.82 -10.88 1.65
CA ALA A 192 -16.56 -10.18 1.47
C ALA A 192 -15.64 -10.39 2.69
N LEU A 193 -16.21 -10.32 3.90
CA LEU A 193 -15.47 -10.57 5.13
C LEU A 193 -14.92 -12.01 5.20
N GLN A 194 -15.71 -12.99 4.79
CA GLN A 194 -15.28 -14.39 4.72
C GLN A 194 -14.13 -14.57 3.72
N ASP A 195 -14.25 -13.96 2.54
CA ASP A 195 -13.25 -14.05 1.48
C ASP A 195 -11.92 -13.39 1.90
N VAL A 196 -11.98 -12.22 2.56
CA VAL A 196 -10.79 -11.55 3.13
C VAL A 196 -10.17 -12.39 4.25
N ARG A 197 -10.96 -13.02 5.12
CA ARG A 197 -10.43 -13.93 6.16
C ARG A 197 -9.69 -15.11 5.53
N GLN A 198 -10.22 -15.69 4.45
CA GLN A 198 -9.54 -16.76 3.71
C GLN A 198 -8.25 -16.29 3.05
N LEU A 199 -8.25 -15.11 2.42
CA LEU A 199 -7.04 -14.45 1.90
C LEU A 199 -5.99 -14.35 3.02
N ILE A 200 -6.31 -13.72 4.15
CA ILE A 200 -5.35 -13.54 5.24
C ILE A 200 -4.82 -14.87 5.77
N ASN A 201 -5.68 -15.87 5.94
CA ASN A 201 -5.25 -17.21 6.37
C ASN A 201 -4.26 -17.84 5.37
N SER A 202 -4.46 -17.63 4.06
CA SER A 202 -3.53 -18.13 3.05
C SER A 202 -2.18 -17.42 3.04
N LEU A 203 -2.13 -16.16 3.51
CA LEU A 203 -0.91 -15.36 3.58
C LEU A 203 -0.14 -15.57 4.89
N ARG A 204 -0.77 -16.07 5.96
CA ARG A 204 -0.10 -16.31 7.27
C ARG A 204 1.19 -17.13 7.16
N ASN A 205 1.21 -18.13 6.28
CA ASN A 205 2.39 -18.98 6.08
C ASN A 205 3.60 -18.25 5.48
N ILE A 206 3.39 -17.06 4.90
CA ILE A 206 4.45 -16.22 4.34
C ILE A 206 5.12 -15.42 5.46
N PHE A 207 4.33 -14.92 6.43
CA PHE A 207 4.80 -14.02 7.50
C PHE A 207 5.23 -14.74 8.79
N LEU A 208 4.90 -16.02 8.98
CA LEU A 208 5.28 -16.82 10.15
C LEU A 208 6.64 -17.53 10.02
N ARG A 209 7.53 -17.03 9.15
CA ARG A 209 8.89 -17.56 8.94
C ARG A 209 9.94 -16.70 9.60
#